data_AF-A0A7S0H371-F1
#
_entry.id   AF-A0A7S0H371-F1
#
_cell.length_a   1.000
_cell.length_b   1.000
_cell.length_c   1.000
_cell.angle_alpha   90.00
_cell.angle_beta   90.00
_cell.angle_gamma   90.00
#
_symmetry.space_group_name_H-M   'P 1'
#
loop_
_entity.id
_entity.type
_entity.pdbx_description
1 polymer ?
#
loop_
_entity_poly.entity_id
_entity_poly.type
_entity_poly.pdbx_seq_one_letter_code
_entity_poly.pdbx_strand_id
1 'polypeptide(L)'
;KFLLAGGCALRRPSGCSRMEKMELENMSVNTLRKELAERGLSTKGRKEELIERLREAECDNDGSFELTTTRSSTRHEIRWEIDWTIIEQIKQPQDGEENGEMLESAPCKIMYHDWGCYVEKYKEDGFLSFYVYGHDSAKASYSLYLKVNKTDEWKLDQDAGYYDGGWSRGWGWRCWKKLSHLKANHIINGKIHVQVKLNIYNEIEHTSRKLPMTPPPELKSRTERMLSDGIHSDVTLCCDGQEFRAHKSMLASSSEVFAAMFNHKMRESLD
;
A
#
# COMPACT_ATOMS: atom_id res chain seq x y z
N LYS A 1 -20.13 29.15 -2.77
CA LYS A 1 -20.13 28.91 -4.23
C LYS A 1 -18.82 29.47 -4.80
N PHE A 2 -17.77 28.66 -4.79
CA PHE A 2 -16.51 28.98 -5.45
C PHE A 2 -16.33 27.96 -6.57
N LEU A 3 -16.23 28.47 -7.80
CA LEU A 3 -15.87 27.75 -9.00
C LEU A 3 -14.35 27.54 -8.97
N LEU A 4 -13.90 26.28 -8.97
CA LEU A 4 -12.52 25.93 -9.22
C LEU A 4 -12.32 25.80 -10.74
N ALA A 5 -11.51 26.70 -11.28
CA ALA A 5 -10.89 26.59 -12.59
C ALA A 5 -9.58 25.79 -12.48
N GLY A 6 -9.16 25.15 -13.58
CA GLY A 6 -7.73 24.95 -13.83
C GLY A 6 -7.21 23.54 -14.06
N GLY A 7 -8.00 22.62 -14.61
CA GLY A 7 -7.46 21.40 -15.23
C GLY A 7 -7.14 21.66 -16.70
N CYS A 8 -5.90 22.06 -17.01
CA CYS A 8 -5.42 22.24 -18.38
C CYS A 8 -5.34 20.87 -19.08
N ALA A 9 -6.42 20.49 -19.77
CA ALA A 9 -6.40 19.41 -20.75
C ALA A 9 -5.55 19.86 -21.94
N LEU A 10 -4.23 19.67 -21.85
CA LEU A 10 -3.38 19.66 -23.02
C LEU A 10 -3.80 18.47 -23.88
N ARG A 11 -4.61 18.79 -24.89
CA ARG A 11 -4.96 17.93 -26.02
C ARG A 11 -3.66 17.32 -26.55
N ARG A 12 -3.52 16.00 -26.45
CA ARG A 12 -2.55 15.27 -27.28
C ARG A 12 -3.07 15.30 -28.72
N PRO A 13 -2.19 15.49 -29.73
CA PRO A 13 -2.60 15.45 -31.13
C PRO A 13 -3.20 14.08 -31.44
N SER A 14 -4.37 14.11 -32.07
CA SER A 14 -5.03 12.99 -32.72
C SER A 14 -4.09 12.30 -33.70
N GLY A 15 -3.86 10.99 -33.52
CA GLY A 15 -3.16 10.19 -34.53
C GLY A 15 -2.63 8.84 -34.03
N CYS A 16 -3.50 7.98 -33.52
CA CYS A 16 -3.39 6.52 -33.73
C CYS A 16 -4.69 5.87 -33.25
N SER A 17 -5.71 5.84 -34.11
CA SER A 17 -6.89 5.00 -33.88
C SER A 17 -6.46 3.54 -33.99
N ARG A 18 -6.71 2.75 -32.93
CA ARG A 18 -6.62 1.29 -32.93
C ARG A 18 -7.37 0.75 -34.14
N MET A 19 -6.67 0.19 -35.13
CA MET A 19 -7.30 -0.32 -36.34
C MET A 19 -7.90 -1.69 -36.05
N GLU A 20 -9.19 -1.87 -36.32
CA GLU A 20 -9.85 -3.14 -36.01
C GLU A 20 -9.35 -4.25 -36.94
N LYS A 21 -9.34 -5.51 -36.46
CA LYS A 21 -8.90 -6.69 -37.21
C LYS A 21 -9.50 -6.78 -38.61
N MET A 22 -10.75 -6.36 -38.77
CA MET A 22 -11.48 -6.31 -40.03
C MET A 22 -10.98 -5.22 -40.99
N GLU A 23 -10.46 -4.10 -40.47
CA GLU A 23 -9.90 -3.02 -41.29
C GLU A 23 -8.53 -3.40 -41.87
N LEU A 24 -7.66 -4.02 -41.06
CA LEU A 24 -6.33 -4.48 -41.50
C LEU A 24 -6.42 -5.57 -42.57
N GLU A 25 -7.39 -6.47 -42.48
CA GLU A 25 -7.63 -7.54 -43.46
C GLU A 25 -8.11 -6.97 -44.81
N ASN A 26 -8.79 -5.82 -44.81
CA ASN A 26 -9.28 -5.14 -46.00
C ASN A 26 -8.26 -4.19 -46.65
N MET A 27 -7.15 -3.85 -45.98
CA MET A 27 -6.12 -2.98 -46.54
C MET A 27 -5.28 -3.66 -47.63
N SER A 28 -4.70 -2.85 -48.52
CA SER A 28 -3.75 -3.33 -49.52
C SER A 28 -2.40 -3.65 -48.90
N VAL A 29 -1.66 -4.61 -49.49
CA VAL A 29 -0.30 -4.99 -49.04
C VAL A 29 0.65 -3.79 -49.02
N ASN A 30 0.50 -2.87 -49.97
CA ASN A 30 1.33 -1.66 -50.03
C ASN A 30 1.07 -0.72 -48.85
N THR A 31 -0.18 -0.58 -48.45
CA THR A 31 -0.55 0.23 -47.29
C THR A 31 -0.03 -0.40 -46.00
N LEU A 32 -0.20 -1.72 -45.83
CA LEU A 32 0.33 -2.44 -44.67
C LEU A 32 1.86 -2.32 -44.54
N ARG A 33 2.59 -2.39 -45.66
CA ARG A 33 4.06 -2.18 -45.66
C ARG A 33 4.45 -0.75 -45.31
N LYS A 34 3.69 0.25 -45.78
CA LYS A 34 3.94 1.66 -45.45
C LYS A 34 3.77 1.90 -43.95
N GLU A 35 2.68 1.38 -43.37
CA GLU A 35 2.39 1.44 -41.93
C GLU A 35 3.48 0.73 -41.10
N LEU A 36 3.99 -0.41 -41.54
CA LEU A 36 5.10 -1.11 -40.89
C LEU A 36 6.42 -0.31 -40.99
N ALA A 37 6.70 0.28 -42.15
CA ALA A 37 7.92 1.08 -42.35
C ALA A 37 7.94 2.35 -41.50
N GLU A 38 6.81 3.05 -41.39
CA GLU A 38 6.66 4.22 -40.51
C GLU A 38 6.87 3.85 -39.02
N ARG A 39 6.55 2.62 -38.64
CA ARG A 39 6.79 2.05 -37.29
C ARG A 39 8.18 1.42 -37.14
N GLY A 40 9.04 1.46 -38.16
CA GLY A 40 10.39 0.87 -38.13
C GLY A 40 10.42 -0.67 -38.13
N LEU A 41 9.32 -1.32 -38.50
CA LEU A 41 9.15 -2.77 -38.50
C LEU A 41 9.42 -3.39 -39.88
N SER A 42 9.74 -4.68 -39.89
CA SER A 42 10.04 -5.41 -41.13
C SER A 42 8.84 -5.43 -42.08
N THR A 43 9.06 -5.03 -43.34
CA THR A 43 8.04 -5.02 -44.41
C THR A 43 8.06 -6.27 -45.30
N LYS A 44 8.92 -7.25 -44.98
CA LYS A 44 9.02 -8.52 -45.70
C LYS A 44 7.98 -9.52 -45.20
N GLY A 45 7.42 -10.31 -46.11
CA GLY A 45 6.46 -11.36 -45.78
C GLY A 45 5.16 -11.32 -46.59
N ARG A 46 4.31 -12.32 -46.34
CA ARG A 46 2.95 -12.43 -46.89
C ARG A 46 1.99 -11.46 -46.18
N LYS A 47 0.83 -11.18 -46.79
CA LYS A 47 -0.14 -10.21 -46.25
C LYS A 47 -0.53 -10.52 -44.80
N GLU A 48 -0.77 -11.79 -44.48
CA GLU A 48 -1.10 -12.24 -43.12
C GLU A 48 0.01 -11.94 -42.11
N GLU A 49 1.28 -12.17 -42.49
CA GLU A 49 2.45 -11.89 -41.66
C GLU A 49 2.63 -10.39 -41.41
N LEU A 50 2.27 -9.54 -42.38
CA LEU A 50 2.31 -8.08 -42.23
C LEU A 50 1.20 -7.58 -41.30
N ILE A 51 0.00 -8.17 -41.41
CA ILE A 51 -1.12 -7.86 -40.52
C ILE A 51 -0.80 -8.26 -39.09
N GLU A 52 -0.26 -9.47 -38.89
CA GLU A 52 0.09 -9.94 -37.56
C GLU A 52 1.19 -9.08 -36.93
N ARG A 53 2.19 -8.68 -37.71
CA ARG A 53 3.26 -7.78 -37.24
C ARG A 53 2.75 -6.37 -36.88
N LEU A 54 1.70 -5.88 -37.53
CA LEU A 54 1.04 -4.63 -37.14
C LEU A 54 0.20 -4.80 -35.87
N ARG A 55 -0.46 -5.95 -35.69
CA ARG A 55 -1.21 -6.25 -34.45
C ARG A 55 -0.29 -6.38 -33.25
N GLU A 56 0.80 -7.11 -33.37
CA GLU A 56 1.80 -7.29 -32.30
C GLU A 56 2.39 -5.93 -31.88
N ALA A 57 2.65 -5.04 -32.84
CA ALA A 57 3.15 -3.69 -32.55
C ALA A 57 2.12 -2.79 -31.83
N GLU A 58 0.82 -3.08 -31.92
CA GLU A 58 -0.22 -2.41 -31.14
C GLU A 58 -0.34 -2.99 -29.71
N CYS A 59 0.09 -4.23 -29.49
CA CYS A 59 0.09 -4.85 -28.16
C CYS A 59 1.22 -4.33 -27.23
N ASP A 60 2.30 -3.78 -27.79
CA ASP A 60 3.45 -3.31 -27.01
C ASP A 60 3.46 -1.79 -26.73
N ASN A 61 2.50 -1.03 -27.28
CA ASN A 61 2.45 0.44 -27.13
C ASN A 61 1.27 0.97 -26.31
N ASP A 62 0.45 0.08 -25.75
CA ASP A 62 -0.22 0.41 -24.50
C ASP A 62 0.85 0.29 -23.41
N GLY A 63 1.17 1.40 -22.75
CA GLY A 63 1.80 1.35 -21.44
C GLY A 63 0.84 0.68 -20.47
N SER A 64 0.69 -0.64 -20.59
CA SER A 64 -0.21 -1.43 -19.80
C SER A 64 0.24 -1.30 -18.36
N PHE A 65 -0.61 -0.66 -17.60
CA PHE A 65 -0.43 -0.48 -16.18
C PHE A 65 -0.85 -1.79 -15.53
N GLU A 66 0.12 -2.65 -15.20
CA GLU A 66 -0.18 -3.74 -14.27
C GLU A 66 -0.38 -3.13 -12.90
N LEU A 67 -1.65 -2.92 -12.53
CA LEU A 67 -2.02 -2.63 -11.16
C LEU A 67 -1.76 -3.90 -10.34
N THR A 68 -0.59 -3.97 -9.71
CA THR A 68 -0.30 -5.06 -8.79
C THR A 68 -0.72 -4.64 -7.39
N THR A 69 -1.89 -5.11 -6.95
CA THR A 69 -2.32 -4.93 -5.56
C THR A 69 -1.62 -5.96 -4.69
N THR A 70 -0.66 -5.53 -3.85
CA THR A 70 -0.14 -6.40 -2.78
C THR A 70 -0.97 -6.16 -1.53
N ARG A 71 -1.52 -7.25 -0.98
CA ARG A 71 -2.19 -7.22 0.33
C ARG A 71 -1.12 -7.35 1.41
N SER A 72 -0.80 -6.23 2.05
CA SER A 72 -0.06 -6.27 3.32
C SER A 72 -1.06 -6.38 4.47
N SER A 73 -0.63 -6.90 5.60
CA SER A 73 -1.46 -6.91 6.80
C SER A 73 -0.62 -6.63 8.03
N THR A 74 -1.26 -6.04 9.04
CA THR A 74 -0.64 -5.78 10.33
C THR A 74 -1.43 -6.50 11.41
N ARG A 75 -0.71 -7.14 12.34
CA ARG A 75 -1.29 -7.89 13.44
C ARG A 75 -1.19 -7.09 14.73
N HIS A 76 -2.28 -7.05 15.46
CA HIS A 76 -2.44 -6.31 16.71
C HIS A 76 -3.11 -7.19 17.74
N GLU A 77 -2.93 -6.85 19.01
CA GLU A 77 -3.47 -7.61 20.12
C GLU A 77 -4.11 -6.67 21.13
N ILE A 78 -5.38 -6.93 21.45
CA ILE A 78 -6.12 -6.22 22.49
C ILE A 78 -6.37 -7.21 23.62
N ARG A 79 -5.88 -6.88 24.82
CA ARG A 79 -6.18 -7.63 26.04
C ARG A 79 -7.08 -6.80 26.93
N TRP A 80 -8.11 -7.44 27.47
CA TRP A 80 -9.07 -6.77 28.30
C TRP A 80 -9.49 -7.66 29.47
N GLU A 81 -9.38 -7.11 30.67
CA GLU A 81 -9.84 -7.74 31.90
C GLU A 81 -11.05 -7.00 32.42
N ILE A 82 -12.12 -7.73 32.71
CA ILE A 82 -13.41 -7.16 33.06
C ILE A 82 -13.87 -7.73 34.39
N ASP A 83 -14.07 -6.87 35.37
CA ASP A 83 -14.67 -7.27 36.64
C ASP A 83 -16.10 -7.75 36.42
N TRP A 84 -16.40 -8.95 36.92
CA TRP A 84 -17.70 -9.59 36.73
C TRP A 84 -18.85 -8.76 37.31
N THR A 85 -18.59 -8.05 38.42
CA THR A 85 -19.57 -7.16 39.06
C THR A 85 -20.00 -6.02 38.15
N ILE A 86 -19.11 -5.53 37.27
CA ILE A 86 -19.44 -4.49 36.28
C ILE A 86 -20.34 -5.09 35.19
N ILE A 87 -20.04 -6.31 34.72
CA ILE A 87 -20.89 -7.02 33.75
C ILE A 87 -22.30 -7.24 34.30
N GLU A 88 -22.42 -7.59 35.58
CA GLU A 88 -23.73 -7.74 36.24
C GLU A 88 -24.53 -6.42 36.26
N GLN A 89 -23.87 -5.26 36.29
CA GLN A 89 -24.50 -3.94 36.34
C GLN A 89 -24.88 -3.35 34.97
N ILE A 90 -24.35 -3.87 33.85
CA ILE A 90 -24.72 -3.40 32.50
C ILE A 90 -26.24 -3.45 32.33
N LYS A 91 -26.86 -2.35 31.93
CA LYS A 91 -28.31 -2.29 31.69
C LYS A 91 -28.66 -2.92 30.35
N GLN A 92 -29.74 -3.69 30.35
CA GLN A 92 -30.35 -4.19 29.11
C GLN A 92 -30.99 -3.03 28.31
N PRO A 93 -31.21 -3.20 26.99
CA PRO A 93 -31.93 -2.23 26.17
C PRO A 93 -33.33 -1.98 26.74
N GLN A 94 -33.80 -0.73 26.75
CA GLN A 94 -35.19 -0.44 27.14
C GLN A 94 -36.19 -0.82 26.02
N ASP A 95 -37.47 -0.90 26.37
CA ASP A 95 -38.53 -1.13 25.38
C ASP A 95 -38.52 -0.03 24.31
N GLY A 96 -38.37 -0.44 23.05
CA GLY A 96 -38.23 0.47 21.90
C GLY A 96 -36.79 0.86 21.54
N GLU A 97 -35.81 0.60 22.41
CA GLU A 97 -34.39 0.75 22.08
C GLU A 97 -33.88 -0.50 21.37
N GLU A 98 -33.12 -0.34 20.29
CA GLU A 98 -32.55 -1.49 19.58
C GLU A 98 -31.34 -2.09 20.30
N ASN A 99 -30.64 -1.32 21.13
CA ASN A 99 -29.31 -1.66 21.67
C ASN A 99 -29.16 -1.28 23.14
N GLY A 100 -28.24 -1.94 23.86
CA GLY A 100 -28.09 -1.83 25.32
C GLY A 100 -26.99 -0.86 25.73
N GLU A 101 -26.73 -0.80 27.04
CA GLU A 101 -25.57 -0.10 27.58
C GLU A 101 -24.27 -0.84 27.15
N MET A 102 -23.31 -0.07 26.63
CA MET A 102 -22.02 -0.59 26.17
C MET A 102 -20.98 -0.43 27.28
N LEU A 103 -20.33 -1.53 27.63
CA LEU A 103 -19.11 -1.53 28.42
C LEU A 103 -17.93 -1.71 27.47
N GLU A 104 -17.03 -0.73 27.41
CA GLU A 104 -15.92 -0.71 26.44
C GLU A 104 -14.57 -1.01 27.09
N SER A 105 -13.66 -1.59 26.31
CA SER A 105 -12.24 -1.66 26.66
C SER A 105 -11.60 -0.28 26.52
N ALA A 106 -10.44 -0.09 27.17
CA ALA A 106 -9.61 1.07 26.87
C ALA A 106 -9.24 1.06 25.37
N PRO A 107 -9.37 2.19 24.66
CA PRO A 107 -9.03 2.25 23.25
C PRO A 107 -7.51 2.17 23.07
N CYS A 108 -7.09 1.48 22.02
CA CYS A 108 -5.71 1.46 21.54
C CYS A 108 -5.62 2.17 20.18
N LYS A 109 -4.57 2.98 19.98
CA LYS A 109 -4.37 3.67 18.71
C LYS A 109 -3.67 2.75 17.72
N ILE A 110 -4.38 2.37 16.66
CA ILE A 110 -3.83 1.62 15.53
C ILE A 110 -4.07 2.41 14.24
N MET A 111 -3.00 2.76 13.54
CA MET A 111 -3.04 3.58 12.32
C MET A 111 -3.84 4.87 12.50
N TYR A 112 -3.63 5.57 13.62
CA TYR A 112 -4.30 6.83 13.98
C TYR A 112 -5.80 6.74 14.31
N HIS A 113 -6.38 5.53 14.30
CA HIS A 113 -7.75 5.30 14.72
C HIS A 113 -7.79 4.65 16.09
N ASP A 114 -8.87 4.87 16.82
CA ASP A 114 -9.12 4.21 18.09
C ASP A 114 -9.78 2.84 17.84
N TRP A 115 -9.16 1.81 18.38
CA TRP A 115 -9.60 0.43 18.28
C TRP A 115 -9.82 -0.14 19.66
N GLY A 116 -10.85 -0.94 19.80
CA GLY A 116 -11.19 -1.55 21.08
C GLY A 116 -12.25 -2.60 20.92
N CYS A 117 -12.75 -3.06 22.05
CA CYS A 117 -13.85 -4.01 22.11
C CYS A 117 -14.90 -3.48 23.05
N TYR A 118 -16.14 -3.92 22.88
CA TYR A 118 -17.19 -3.65 23.84
C TYR A 118 -18.10 -4.86 23.99
N VAL A 119 -18.76 -4.90 25.14
CA VAL A 119 -19.84 -5.85 25.43
C VAL A 119 -21.10 -5.11 25.82
N GLU A 120 -22.25 -5.70 25.50
CA GLU A 120 -23.56 -5.22 25.89
C GLU A 120 -24.45 -6.41 26.24
N LYS A 121 -25.44 -6.21 27.11
CA LYS A 121 -26.47 -7.23 27.32
C LYS A 121 -27.49 -7.16 26.19
N TYR A 122 -27.90 -8.32 25.69
CA TYR A 122 -28.94 -8.39 24.67
C TYR A 122 -30.35 -8.32 25.29
N LYS A 123 -31.37 -8.09 24.45
CA LYS A 123 -32.78 -8.07 24.87
C LYS A 123 -33.26 -9.40 25.44
N GLU A 124 -32.72 -10.51 24.93
CA GLU A 124 -33.01 -11.83 25.48
C GLU A 124 -32.19 -12.04 26.75
N ASP A 125 -32.89 -12.41 27.83
CA ASP A 125 -32.28 -12.60 29.12
C ASP A 125 -31.12 -13.58 29.09
N GLY A 126 -30.00 -13.15 29.71
CA GLY A 126 -28.90 -14.04 30.01
C GLY A 126 -27.82 -14.14 28.94
N PHE A 127 -27.83 -13.32 27.88
CA PHE A 127 -26.74 -13.27 26.89
C PHE A 127 -25.96 -11.96 26.90
N LEU A 128 -24.67 -12.08 26.66
CA LEU A 128 -23.74 -10.99 26.39
C LEU A 128 -23.42 -10.99 24.89
N SER A 129 -23.46 -9.83 24.25
CA SER A 129 -22.93 -9.61 22.90
C SER A 129 -21.51 -9.06 23.00
N PHE A 130 -20.69 -9.31 21.98
CA PHE A 130 -19.30 -8.84 21.91
C PHE A 130 -19.00 -8.29 20.53
N TYR A 131 -18.35 -7.13 20.48
CA TYR A 131 -17.97 -6.48 19.24
C TYR A 131 -16.59 -5.85 19.34
N VAL A 132 -15.88 -5.83 18.22
CA VAL A 132 -14.66 -5.04 18.04
C VAL A 132 -15.04 -3.79 17.28
N TYR A 133 -14.60 -2.62 17.73
CA TYR A 133 -14.76 -1.35 17.03
C TYR A 133 -13.41 -0.84 16.51
N GLY A 134 -13.45 -0.02 15.47
CA GLY A 134 -12.28 0.46 14.77
C GLY A 134 -12.66 1.43 13.66
N HIS A 135 -11.78 1.59 12.68
CA HIS A 135 -12.03 2.48 11.54
C HIS A 135 -13.09 1.88 10.59
N ASP A 136 -14.09 2.69 10.21
CA ASP A 136 -15.25 2.23 9.44
C ASP A 136 -14.94 1.58 8.09
N SER A 137 -13.85 1.97 7.42
CA SER A 137 -13.46 1.36 6.14
C SER A 137 -12.29 0.38 6.27
N ALA A 138 -11.92 0.01 7.50
CA ALA A 138 -10.87 -0.96 7.70
C ALA A 138 -11.31 -2.36 7.24
N LYS A 139 -10.42 -2.99 6.48
CA LYS A 139 -10.52 -4.40 6.12
C LYS A 139 -9.82 -5.18 7.22
N ALA A 140 -10.52 -6.06 7.93
CA ALA A 140 -9.89 -6.79 9.04
C ALA A 140 -10.42 -8.21 9.20
N SER A 141 -9.68 -9.00 9.96
CA SER A 141 -10.14 -10.25 10.58
C SER A 141 -9.70 -10.27 12.03
N TYR A 142 -10.36 -11.04 12.88
CA TYR A 142 -9.87 -11.22 14.24
C TYR A 142 -10.27 -12.54 14.86
N SER A 143 -9.43 -13.03 15.74
CA SER A 143 -9.71 -14.20 16.56
C SER A 143 -9.90 -13.77 18.02
N LEU A 144 -11.00 -14.19 18.63
CA LEU A 144 -11.38 -13.93 20.01
C LEU A 144 -11.01 -15.10 20.90
N TYR A 145 -10.29 -14.83 21.99
CA TYR A 145 -9.85 -15.81 22.97
C TYR A 145 -10.36 -15.45 24.36
N LEU A 146 -10.65 -16.47 25.16
CA LEU A 146 -10.98 -16.36 26.57
C LEU A 146 -10.06 -17.25 27.40
N LYS A 147 -9.74 -16.80 28.61
CA LYS A 147 -9.15 -17.69 29.60
C LYS A 147 -10.19 -18.67 30.15
N VAL A 148 -9.78 -19.92 30.34
CA VAL A 148 -10.60 -20.95 31.01
C VAL A 148 -10.25 -21.00 32.49
N ASN A 149 -11.26 -20.95 33.35
CA ASN A 149 -11.03 -20.84 34.80
C ASN A 149 -10.30 -22.03 35.44
N LYS A 150 -10.53 -23.24 34.93
CA LYS A 150 -9.92 -24.46 35.48
C LYS A 150 -8.44 -24.59 35.17
N THR A 151 -7.99 -24.06 34.03
CA THR A 151 -6.61 -24.25 33.54
C THR A 151 -5.80 -22.95 33.47
N ASP A 152 -6.47 -21.80 33.57
CA ASP A 152 -5.90 -20.46 33.31
C ASP A 152 -5.27 -20.33 31.91
N GLU A 153 -5.72 -21.14 30.96
CA GLU A 153 -5.23 -21.14 29.58
C GLU A 153 -6.15 -20.34 28.67
N TRP A 154 -5.53 -19.63 27.70
CA TRP A 154 -6.26 -19.01 26.59
C TRP A 154 -6.78 -20.08 25.64
N LYS A 155 -8.09 -20.04 25.37
CA LYS A 155 -8.71 -20.85 24.31
C LYS A 155 -9.37 -19.96 23.28
N LEU A 156 -9.22 -20.33 22.02
CA LEU A 156 -9.96 -19.74 20.92
C LEU A 156 -11.45 -19.95 21.18
N ASP A 157 -12.19 -18.87 21.17
CA ASP A 157 -13.63 -18.88 21.40
C ASP A 157 -14.42 -18.64 20.12
N GLN A 158 -14.01 -17.64 19.35
CA GLN A 158 -14.60 -17.31 18.05
C GLN A 158 -13.54 -16.83 17.07
N ASP A 159 -13.78 -17.03 15.78
CA ASP A 159 -12.94 -16.52 14.70
C ASP A 159 -13.78 -15.76 13.69
N ALA A 160 -13.49 -14.47 13.57
CA ALA A 160 -14.14 -13.56 12.65
C ALA A 160 -13.26 -13.45 11.40
N GLY A 161 -13.65 -14.18 10.35
CA GLY A 161 -12.95 -14.14 9.05
C GLY A 161 -13.00 -12.77 8.39
N TYR A 162 -12.26 -12.58 7.29
CA TYR A 162 -12.14 -11.29 6.60
C TYR A 162 -13.48 -10.53 6.44
N TYR A 163 -13.47 -9.25 6.83
CA TYR A 163 -14.59 -8.33 6.71
C TYR A 163 -14.12 -6.99 6.16
N ASP A 164 -14.88 -6.44 5.20
CA ASP A 164 -14.63 -5.16 4.52
C ASP A 164 -15.88 -4.26 4.45
N GLY A 165 -16.86 -4.50 5.33
CA GLY A 165 -18.02 -3.66 5.51
C GLY A 165 -17.80 -2.54 6.53
N GLY A 166 -18.79 -1.64 6.63
CA GLY A 166 -18.79 -0.54 7.61
C GLY A 166 -18.88 -1.02 9.06
N TRP A 167 -18.11 -0.40 9.97
CA TRP A 167 -18.02 -0.76 11.40
C TRP A 167 -18.91 0.13 12.28
N SER A 168 -20.04 0.61 11.75
CA SER A 168 -20.86 1.66 12.38
C SER A 168 -21.29 1.37 13.84
N ARG A 169 -21.35 0.10 14.25
CA ARG A 169 -21.50 -0.36 15.65
C ARG A 169 -20.50 -1.47 15.99
N GLY A 170 -19.29 -1.38 15.46
CA GLY A 170 -18.33 -2.46 15.51
C GLY A 170 -18.81 -3.71 14.77
N TRP A 171 -17.99 -4.75 14.88
CA TRP A 171 -18.16 -6.02 14.19
C TRP A 171 -17.91 -7.18 15.16
N GLY A 172 -18.88 -8.09 15.26
CA GLY A 172 -18.83 -9.23 16.17
C GLY A 172 -20.14 -9.98 16.26
N TRP A 173 -20.43 -10.54 17.43
CA TRP A 173 -21.52 -11.50 17.63
C TRP A 173 -22.56 -10.98 18.60
N ARG A 174 -23.79 -10.84 18.09
CA ARG A 174 -24.99 -10.76 18.92
C ARG A 174 -25.19 -12.08 19.66
N CYS A 175 -25.61 -12.00 20.93
CA CYS A 175 -25.82 -13.18 21.78
C CYS A 175 -24.59 -14.10 21.87
N TRP A 176 -23.39 -13.52 21.83
CA TRP A 176 -22.11 -14.23 21.83
C TRP A 176 -22.01 -15.34 22.88
N LYS A 177 -22.33 -15.04 24.15
CA LYS A 177 -22.31 -16.06 25.22
C LYS A 177 -23.36 -15.85 26.29
N LYS A 178 -23.83 -16.97 26.85
CA LYS A 178 -24.65 -16.98 28.05
C LYS A 178 -23.86 -16.51 29.27
N LEU A 179 -24.42 -15.61 30.06
CA LEU A 179 -23.87 -15.13 31.33
C LEU A 179 -23.65 -16.29 32.30
N SER A 180 -24.55 -17.26 32.37
CA SER A 180 -24.37 -18.46 33.22
C SER A 180 -23.17 -19.30 32.81
N HIS A 181 -22.90 -19.43 31.51
CA HIS A 181 -21.75 -20.16 30.98
C HIS A 181 -20.45 -19.42 31.25
N LEU A 182 -20.42 -18.10 31.05
CA LEU A 182 -19.28 -17.24 31.42
C LEU A 182 -18.96 -17.35 32.91
N LYS A 183 -19.99 -17.24 33.76
CA LYS A 183 -19.86 -17.32 35.22
C LYS A 183 -19.27 -18.65 35.68
N ALA A 184 -19.69 -19.75 35.05
CA ALA A 184 -19.24 -21.10 35.42
C ALA A 184 -17.82 -21.46 34.92
N ASN A 185 -17.37 -20.89 33.79
CA ASN A 185 -16.19 -21.40 33.08
C ASN A 185 -15.07 -20.39 32.83
N HIS A 186 -15.30 -19.09 32.99
CA HIS A 186 -14.36 -18.05 32.53
C HIS A 186 -14.02 -16.99 33.59
N ILE A 187 -14.64 -17.04 34.78
CA ILE A 187 -14.27 -16.15 35.88
C ILE A 187 -13.01 -16.67 36.57
N ILE A 188 -11.98 -15.81 36.61
CA ILE A 188 -10.71 -16.03 37.30
C ILE A 188 -10.49 -14.81 38.18
N ASN A 189 -10.35 -15.01 39.49
CA ASN A 189 -10.17 -13.91 40.45
C ASN A 189 -11.25 -12.80 40.33
N GLY A 190 -12.50 -13.17 40.07
CA GLY A 190 -13.60 -12.22 39.91
C GLY A 190 -13.67 -11.50 38.56
N LYS A 191 -12.77 -11.82 37.63
CA LYS A 191 -12.68 -11.17 36.31
C LYS A 191 -12.86 -12.17 35.17
N ILE A 192 -13.33 -11.68 34.03
CA ILE A 192 -13.16 -12.38 32.76
C ILE A 192 -11.99 -11.76 31.99
N HIS A 193 -11.19 -12.61 31.35
CA HIS A 193 -10.03 -12.18 30.57
C HIS A 193 -10.28 -12.47 29.09
N VAL A 194 -10.28 -11.41 28.29
CA VAL A 194 -10.54 -11.41 26.86
C VAL A 194 -9.26 -11.03 26.12
N GLN A 195 -8.97 -11.73 25.03
CA GLN A 195 -7.90 -11.38 24.10
C GLN A 195 -8.43 -11.40 22.68
N VAL A 196 -8.21 -10.33 21.94
CA VAL A 196 -8.52 -10.21 20.52
C VAL A 196 -7.21 -10.12 19.75
N LYS A 197 -6.97 -11.07 18.84
CA LYS A 197 -5.88 -11.01 17.87
C LYS A 197 -6.44 -10.46 16.57
N LEU A 198 -6.20 -9.18 16.35
CA LEU A 198 -6.73 -8.42 15.21
C LEU A 198 -5.72 -8.42 14.07
N ASN A 199 -6.20 -8.61 12.85
CA ASN A 199 -5.40 -8.50 11.63
C ASN A 199 -6.04 -7.47 10.70
N ILE A 200 -5.35 -6.36 10.45
CA ILE A 200 -5.83 -5.28 9.59
C ILE A 200 -5.12 -5.40 8.24
N TYR A 201 -5.90 -5.48 7.17
CA TYR A 201 -5.43 -5.61 5.80
C TYR A 201 -5.31 -4.24 5.14
N ASN A 202 -4.12 -3.96 4.62
CA ASN A 202 -3.86 -2.79 3.80
C ASN A 202 -3.69 -3.26 2.35
N GLU A 203 -4.55 -2.76 1.47
CA GLU A 203 -4.29 -2.86 0.03
C GLU A 203 -3.31 -1.77 -0.34
N ILE A 204 -2.10 -2.17 -0.72
CA ILE A 204 -1.15 -1.26 -1.34
C ILE A 204 -1.33 -1.42 -2.83
N GLU A 205 -1.97 -0.43 -3.45
CA GLU A 205 -1.99 -0.33 -4.90
C GLU A 205 -0.61 0.12 -5.36
N HIS A 206 0.21 -0.82 -5.83
CA HIS A 206 1.45 -0.45 -6.51
C HIS A 206 1.15 -0.17 -7.97
N THR A 207 1.44 1.07 -8.35
CA THR A 207 1.48 1.51 -9.73
C THR A 207 2.85 1.17 -10.31
N SER A 208 3.10 -0.12 -10.57
CA SER A 208 4.35 -0.53 -11.21
C SER A 208 4.25 -0.29 -12.70
N ARG A 209 4.92 0.78 -13.16
CA ARG A 209 5.17 0.98 -14.59
C ARG A 209 6.16 -0.11 -15.00
N LYS A 210 5.76 -1.06 -15.86
CA LYS A 210 6.73 -1.79 -16.67
C LYS A 210 7.39 -0.75 -17.56
N LEU A 211 8.50 -0.20 -17.10
CA LEU A 211 9.37 0.55 -17.99
C LEU A 211 9.83 -0.45 -19.05
N PRO A 212 9.83 -0.08 -20.35
CA PRO A 212 10.45 -0.92 -21.36
C PRO A 212 11.84 -1.30 -20.86
N MET A 213 12.21 -2.59 -20.99
CA MET A 213 13.53 -3.11 -20.63
C MET A 213 14.58 -2.44 -21.51
N THR A 214 14.88 -1.19 -21.19
CA THR A 214 16.01 -0.46 -21.69
C THR A 214 17.22 -0.95 -20.88
N PRO A 215 18.37 -1.18 -21.53
CA PRO A 215 19.58 -1.50 -20.79
C PRO A 215 19.78 -0.43 -19.70
N PRO A 216 20.16 -0.83 -18.47
CA PRO A 216 20.29 0.10 -17.35
C PRO A 216 21.14 1.31 -17.78
N PRO A 217 20.80 2.54 -17.36
CA PRO A 217 21.62 3.70 -17.64
C PRO A 217 23.05 3.45 -17.12
N GLU A 218 23.99 3.18 -18.03
CA GLU A 218 25.40 2.91 -17.70
C GLU A 218 26.15 4.18 -17.29
N LEU A 219 25.44 5.28 -17.00
CA LEU A 219 26.07 6.55 -16.64
C LEU A 219 26.96 6.39 -15.42
N LYS A 220 26.51 5.65 -14.40
CA LYS A 220 27.28 5.41 -13.17
C LYS A 220 28.61 4.69 -13.45
N SER A 221 28.57 3.59 -14.20
CA SER A 221 29.80 2.83 -14.51
C SER A 221 30.75 3.61 -15.42
N ARG A 222 30.20 4.41 -16.34
CA ARG A 222 30.99 5.28 -17.22
C ARG A 222 31.65 6.43 -16.45
N THR A 223 30.95 7.07 -15.49
CA THR A 223 31.52 8.14 -14.66
C THR A 223 32.52 7.61 -13.64
N GLU A 224 32.29 6.43 -13.05
CA GLU A 224 33.26 5.75 -12.17
C GLU A 224 34.58 5.49 -12.89
N ARG A 225 34.51 5.04 -14.15
CA ARG A 225 35.68 4.82 -14.98
C ARG A 225 36.41 6.13 -15.31
N MET A 226 35.68 7.22 -15.59
CA MET A 226 36.31 8.53 -15.80
C MET A 226 37.16 8.96 -14.61
N LEU A 227 36.68 8.73 -13.38
CA LEU A 227 37.43 9.04 -12.16
C LEU A 227 38.61 8.09 -11.96
N SER A 228 38.39 6.78 -12.08
CA SER A 228 39.40 5.75 -11.78
C SER A 228 40.57 5.78 -12.76
N ASP A 229 40.27 5.90 -14.05
CA ASP A 229 41.29 5.95 -15.11
C ASP A 229 41.88 7.38 -15.26
N GLY A 230 41.23 8.39 -14.68
CA GLY A 230 41.56 9.81 -14.84
C GLY A 230 41.31 10.33 -16.26
N ILE A 231 40.33 9.77 -16.96
CA ILE A 231 39.98 10.15 -18.34
C ILE A 231 39.43 11.58 -18.31
N HIS A 232 40.09 12.49 -19.03
CA HIS A 232 39.74 13.92 -19.12
C HIS A 232 39.75 14.68 -17.78
N SER A 233 40.50 14.21 -16.79
CA SER A 233 40.71 14.99 -15.55
C SER A 233 41.40 16.31 -15.85
N ASP A 234 40.85 17.40 -15.32
CA ASP A 234 41.28 18.79 -15.56
C ASP A 234 41.67 19.52 -14.26
N VAL A 235 41.67 18.79 -13.14
CA VAL A 235 42.13 19.22 -11.82
C VAL A 235 42.74 18.04 -11.06
N THR A 236 43.75 18.33 -10.24
CA THR A 236 44.32 17.40 -9.26
C THR A 236 44.15 18.00 -7.87
N LEU A 237 43.54 17.25 -6.96
CA LEU A 237 43.40 17.62 -5.56
C LEU A 237 44.55 17.00 -4.76
N CYS A 238 45.26 17.81 -3.99
CA CYS A 238 46.32 17.34 -3.10
C CYS A 238 45.80 17.34 -1.65
N CYS A 239 45.80 16.18 -1.01
CA CYS A 239 45.39 16.02 0.39
C CYS A 239 46.46 15.22 1.13
N ASP A 240 47.09 15.81 2.15
CA ASP A 240 48.16 15.19 2.95
C ASP A 240 49.29 14.53 2.11
N GLY A 241 49.68 15.18 1.01
CA GLY A 241 50.73 14.69 0.12
C GLY A 241 50.28 13.61 -0.88
N GLN A 242 49.00 13.22 -0.86
CA GLN A 242 48.39 12.34 -1.85
C GLN A 242 47.65 13.15 -2.94
N GLU A 243 47.86 12.76 -4.20
CA GLU A 243 47.24 13.40 -5.36
C GLU A 243 46.02 12.60 -5.87
N PHE A 244 44.92 13.30 -6.14
CA PHE A 244 43.67 12.74 -6.68
C PHE A 244 43.27 13.48 -7.95
N ARG A 245 43.29 12.80 -9.10
CA ARG A 245 42.81 13.35 -10.38
C ARG A 245 41.28 13.38 -10.40
N ALA A 246 40.69 14.51 -10.76
CA ALA A 246 39.25 14.72 -10.75
C ALA A 246 38.79 15.65 -11.89
N HIS A 247 37.50 15.97 -11.93
CA HIS A 247 36.87 16.78 -12.97
C HIS A 247 36.17 18.00 -12.37
N LYS A 248 36.55 19.21 -12.79
CA LYS A 248 35.98 20.47 -12.27
C LYS A 248 34.47 20.53 -12.45
N SER A 249 33.96 20.09 -13.59
CA SER A 249 32.52 20.07 -13.89
C SER A 249 31.74 19.16 -12.93
N MET A 250 32.26 17.98 -12.62
CA MET A 250 31.64 17.03 -11.69
C MET A 250 31.70 17.54 -10.25
N LEU A 251 32.83 18.09 -9.84
CA LEU A 251 33.02 18.68 -8.51
C LEU A 251 32.15 19.92 -8.30
N ALA A 252 32.09 20.83 -9.27
CA ALA A 252 31.26 22.03 -9.21
C ALA A 252 29.76 21.70 -9.20
N SER A 253 29.33 20.72 -10.01
CA SER A 253 27.95 20.25 -10.02
C SER A 253 27.55 19.62 -8.68
N SER A 254 28.49 18.98 -8.00
CA SER A 254 28.23 18.24 -6.75
C SER A 254 28.54 19.04 -5.47
N SER A 255 29.17 20.21 -5.59
CA SER A 255 29.59 21.03 -4.46
C SER A 255 29.68 22.50 -4.83
N GLU A 256 28.88 23.32 -4.15
CA GLU A 256 28.89 24.78 -4.30
C GLU A 256 30.25 25.40 -3.94
N VAL A 257 30.99 24.79 -3.00
CA VAL A 257 32.33 25.23 -2.61
C VAL A 257 33.30 25.07 -3.77
N PHE A 258 33.31 23.90 -4.42
CA PHE A 258 34.14 23.68 -5.61
C PHE A 258 33.68 24.54 -6.80
N ALA A 259 32.37 24.74 -6.96
CA ALA A 259 31.83 25.62 -7.99
C ALA A 259 32.34 27.07 -7.82
N ALA A 260 32.27 27.61 -6.60
CA ALA A 260 32.78 28.94 -6.29
C ALA A 260 34.31 29.00 -6.44
N MET A 261 35.03 27.98 -5.97
CA MET A 261 36.49 27.87 -6.06
C MET A 261 37.00 27.90 -7.51
N PHE A 262 36.31 27.23 -8.44
CA PHE A 262 36.72 27.21 -9.85
C PHE A 262 36.26 28.44 -10.64
N ASN A 263 35.22 29.15 -10.18
CA ASN A 263 34.71 30.36 -10.84
C ASN A 263 35.35 31.65 -10.36
N HIS A 264 35.95 31.67 -9.17
CA HIS A 264 36.54 32.87 -8.56
C HIS A 264 38.03 32.66 -8.24
N LYS A 265 38.84 33.71 -8.38
CA LYS A 265 40.25 33.67 -7.95
C LYS A 265 40.29 33.59 -6.41
N MET A 266 40.60 32.40 -5.88
CA MET A 266 40.77 32.18 -4.45
C MET A 266 42.05 32.85 -3.94
N ARG A 267 42.01 33.40 -2.72
CA ARG A 267 43.12 34.12 -2.07
C ARG A 267 44.35 33.26 -1.82
N GLU A 268 44.17 31.95 -1.81
CA GLU A 268 45.19 30.91 -1.56
C GLU A 268 46.09 30.62 -2.77
N SER A 269 45.78 31.21 -3.94
CA SER A 269 46.58 31.09 -5.17
C SER A 269 47.70 32.13 -5.30
N LEU A 270 48.02 32.85 -4.22
CA LEU A 270 48.93 34.01 -4.22
C LEU A 270 50.23 33.81 -3.41
N ASP A 271 50.61 32.57 -3.09
CA ASP A 271 51.96 32.24 -2.60
C ASP A 271 52.59 31.14 -3.47
#